data_AF-A0A6V7LFA0-F1
#
_entry.id   AF-A0A6V7LFA0-F1
#
_cell.length_a   1.000
_cell.length_b   1.000
_cell.length_c   1.000
_cell.angle_alpha   90.00
_cell.angle_beta   90.00
_cell.angle_gamma   90.00
#
_symmetry.space_group_name_H-M   'P 1'
#
loop_
_entity.id
_entity.type
_entity.pdbx_description
1 polymer ?
#
loop_
_entity_poly.entity_id
_entity_poly.type
_entity_poly.pdbx_seq_one_letter_code
_entity_poly.pdbx_strand_id
1 'polypeptide(L)' 'FHQNQLKRNMVMLRNIQGLHAPMRIAMELKATEKIGRHAFLPSSNLMKDVLLGRADEIG' A
#
# COMPACT_ATOMS: atom_id res chain seq x y z
N PHE A 1 12.65 -0.46 -8.35
CA PHE A 1 11.80 0.44 -9.17
C PHE A 1 10.55 0.90 -8.41
N HIS A 2 9.70 -0.03 -7.97
CA HIS A 2 8.43 0.22 -7.29
C HIS A 2 8.46 1.08 -6.00
N GLN A 3 9.46 0.91 -5.14
CA GLN A 3 9.58 1.70 -3.90
C GLN A 3 9.86 3.19 -4.17
N ASN A 4 10.54 3.49 -5.27
CA ASN A 4 10.84 4.88 -5.65
C ASN A 4 9.60 5.59 -6.19
N GLN A 5 8.75 4.87 -6.94
CA GLN A 5 7.46 5.41 -7.38
C GLN A 5 6.53 5.67 -6.19
N LEU A 6 6.45 4.74 -5.23
CA LEU A 6 5.67 4.92 -4.02
C LEU A 6 6.08 6.20 -3.27
N LYS A 7 7.38 6.41 -3.04
CA LYS A 7 7.89 7.62 -2.38
C LYS A 7 7.48 8.90 -3.10
N ARG A 8 7.59 8.92 -4.43
CA ARG A 8 7.15 10.07 -5.24
C ARG A 8 5.64 10.31 -5.12
N ASN A 9 4.83 9.26 -5.17
CA ASN A 9 3.38 9.35 -5.04
C ASN A 9 2.96 9.87 -3.66
N MET A 10 3.61 9.43 -2.58
CA MET A 10 3.33 9.90 -1.22
C MET A 10 3.67 11.39 -1.04
N VAL A 11 4.77 11.86 -1.66
CA VAL A 11 5.13 13.29 -1.66
C VAL A 11 4.14 14.10 -2.50
N MET A 12 3.72 13.59 -3.65
CA MET A 12 2.71 14.24 -4.49
C MET A 12 1.35 14.34 -3.78
N LEU A 13 0.90 13.27 -3.13
CA LEU A 13 -0.31 13.24 -2.30
C LEU A 13 -0.25 14.25 -1.16
N ARG A 14 0.90 14.37 -0.49
CA ARG A 14 1.12 15.40 0.53
C ARG A 14 0.93 16.81 -0.03
N ASN A 15 1.43 17.07 -1.23
CA ASN A 15 1.38 18.40 -1.83
C ASN A 15 -0.01 18.77 -2.34
N ILE A 16 -0.79 17.81 -2.84
CA ILE A 16 -2.14 18.06 -3.38
C ILE A 16 -3.19 18.08 -2.28
N GLN A 17 -3.17 17.08 -1.40
CA GLN A 17 -4.23 16.85 -0.41
C GLN A 17 -3.79 17.24 1.01
N GLY A 18 -2.50 17.44 1.26
CA GLY A 18 -1.96 17.68 2.61
C GLY A 18 -1.50 16.40 3.30
N LEU A 19 -1.01 16.52 4.54
CA LEU A 19 -0.36 15.42 5.27
C LEU A 19 -1.29 14.24 5.60
N HIS A 20 -2.60 14.47 5.69
CA HIS A 20 -3.56 13.42 6.07
C HIS A 20 -3.67 12.30 5.01
N ALA A 21 -3.50 12.64 3.72
CA ALA A 21 -3.59 11.68 2.62
C ALA A 21 -2.47 10.62 2.64
N PRO A 22 -1.16 10.98 2.69
CA PRO A 22 -0.11 9.98 2.81
C PRO A 22 -0.16 9.24 4.16
N MET A 23 -0.61 9.88 5.25
CA MET A 23 -0.78 9.20 6.53
C MET A 23 -1.84 8.09 6.46
N ARG A 24 -2.98 8.36 5.80
CA ARG A 24 -4.02 7.35 5.58
C ARG A 24 -3.50 6.16 4.78
N ILE A 25 -2.82 6.41 3.65
CA ILE A 25 -2.24 5.32 2.83
C ILE A 25 -1.20 4.51 3.62
N ALA A 26 -0.35 5.18 4.42
CA ALA A 26 0.62 4.48 5.26
C ALA A 26 -0.07 3.59 6.32
N MET A 27 -1.17 4.06 6.90
CA MET A 27 -1.97 3.27 7.83
C MET A 27 -2.65 2.09 7.15
N GLU A 28 -3.23 2.27 5.97
CA GLU A 28 -3.84 1.21 5.17
C GLU A 28 -2.81 0.13 4.83
N LEU A 29 -1.64 0.52 4.32
CA LEU A 29 -0.52 -0.41 4.05
C LEU A 29 -0.11 -1.20 5.30
N LYS A 30 0.02 -0.53 6.45
CA LYS A 30 0.35 -1.19 7.72
C LYS A 30 -0.74 -2.12 8.22
N ALA A 31 -2.01 -1.81 7.93
CA ALA A 31 -3.13 -2.69 8.25
C ALA A 31 -3.12 -3.95 7.38
N THR A 32 -2.80 -3.84 6.08
CA THR A 32 -2.69 -5.00 5.19
C THR A 32 -1.62 -6.00 5.64
N GLU A 33 -0.50 -5.52 6.19
CA GLU A 33 0.57 -6.36 6.72
C GLU A 33 0.16 -7.15 7.98
N LYS A 34 -0.85 -6.65 8.73
CA LYS A 34 -1.36 -7.29 9.94
C LYS A 34 -2.48 -8.30 9.66
N ILE A 35 -3.33 -8.03 8.67
CA ILE A 35 -4.55 -8.82 8.41
C ILE A 35 -4.22 -10.20 7.80
N GLY A 36 -3.07 -10.38 7.17
CA GLY A 36 -2.65 -11.64 6.55
C GLY A 36 -1.83 -12.60 7.44
N ARG A 37 -1.65 -12.32 8.75
CA ARG A 37 -0.76 -13.09 9.64
C ARG A 37 -1.47 -14.13 10.52
N HIS A 38 -2.62 -14.64 10.06
CA HIS A 38 -3.23 -15.79 10.71
C HIS A 38 -2.31 -17.00 10.56
N ALA A 39 -2.00 -17.66 11.68
CA ALA A 39 -0.91 -18.64 11.81
C ALA A 39 -1.00 -19.87 10.88
N PHE A 40 -2.02 -19.99 10.05
CA PHE A 40 -2.30 -21.14 9.20
C PHE A 40 -2.72 -20.81 7.76
N LEU A 41 -2.89 -19.54 7.37
CA LEU A 41 -3.17 -19.16 5.97
C LEU A 41 -1.93 -18.55 5.31
N PRO A 42 -1.65 -18.87 4.02
CA PRO A 42 -0.60 -18.19 3.28
C PRO A 42 -0.96 -16.71 3.15
N SER A 43 -0.04 -15.83 3.53
CA SER A 43 -0.23 -14.38 3.42
C SER A 43 -0.17 -13.97 1.94
N SER A 44 -1.32 -13.91 1.27
CA SER A 44 -1.40 -13.32 -0.07
C SER A 44 -1.22 -11.81 0.06
N ASN A 45 -0.16 -11.24 -0.54
CA ASN A 45 0.07 -9.79 -0.60
C ASN A 45 -0.99 -9.04 -1.44
N LEU A 46 -2.04 -9.72 -1.89
CA LEU A 46 -3.12 -9.22 -2.74
C LEU A 46 -3.69 -7.89 -2.25
N MET A 47 -3.95 -7.73 -0.95
CA MET A 47 -4.53 -6.48 -0.44
C MET A 47 -3.53 -5.30 -0.52
N LYS A 48 -2.23 -5.58 -0.35
CA LYS A 48 -1.17 -4.59 -0.56
C LYS A 48 -1.04 -4.27 -2.05
N ASP A 49 -1.18 -5.25 -2.92
CA ASP A 49 -1.09 -5.06 -4.37
C ASP A 49 -2.29 -4.30 -4.94
N VAL A 50 -3.50 -4.50 -4.40
CA VAL A 50 -4.70 -3.71 -4.73
C VAL A 50 -4.52 -2.24 -4.35
N LEU A 51 -4.04 -1.95 -3.13
CA LEU A 51 -3.78 -0.57 -2.68
C LEU A 51 -2.69 0.12 -3.50
N LEU A 52 -1.75 -0.65 -4.04
CA LEU A 52 -0.66 -0.16 -4.87
C LEU A 52 -1.01 -0.12 -6.36
N GLY A 53 -2.22 -0.53 -6.75
CA GLY A 53 -2.64 -0.60 -8.14
C GLY A 53 -1.91 -1.67 -8.96
N ARG A 54 -1.31 -2.66 -8.30
CA ARG A 54 -0.54 -3.76 -8.92
C ARG A 54 -1.34 -5.04 -9.12
N ALA A 55 -2.63 -5.03 -8.81
CA ALA A 55 -3.50 -6.19 -9.03
C ALA A 55 -3.54 -6.62 -10.51
N ASP A 56 -3.32 -5.68 -11.44
CA ASP A 56 -3.31 -5.93 -12.89
C ASP A 56 -1.99 -6.59 -13.38
N GLU A 57 -0.91 -6.53 -12.59
CA GLU A 57 0.38 -7.16 -12.91
C GLU A 57 0.47 -8.63 -12.43
N ILE A 58 -0.54 -9.14 -11.71
CA ILE A 58 -0.58 -10.51 -11.14
C ILE A 58 -1.28 -11.49 -12.12
N GLY A 59 -1.11 -11.27 -13.43
CA GLY A 59 -1.62 -12.13 -14.51
C GLY A 59 -0.65 -13.23 -14.90
#